data_AF-A0A2V6USL2-F1
#
_entry.id   AF-A0A2V6USL2-F1
#
_cell.length_a   1.000
_cell.length_b   1.000
_cell.length_c   1.000
_cell.angle_alpha   90.00
_cell.angle_beta   90.00
_cell.angle_gamma   90.00
#
_symmetry.space_group_name_H-M   'P 1'
#
loop_
_entity.id
_entity.type
_entity.pdbx_description
1 polymer ?
#
loop_
_entity_poly.entity_id
_entity_poly.type
_entity_poly.pdbx_seq_one_letter_code
_entity_poly.pdbx_strand_id
1 'polypeptide(L)' 'MKATLDKGTTWLDLKGNALPVFSGTEVRSSGGAAAIELKDGSRIEVLPFSAVQFEQVSGDPRVSVTYGRVNFNLHPQSKL' A
#
# COMPACT_ATOMS: atom_id res chain seq x y z
N MET A 1 1.49 -7.56 -18.37
CA MET A 1 0.11 -7.66 -17.86
C MET A 1 -0.30 -6.28 -17.36
N LYS A 2 -1.38 -5.70 -17.88
CA LYS A 2 -1.87 -4.35 -17.50
C LYS A 2 -3.11 -4.54 -16.62
N ALA A 3 -2.96 -4.38 -15.31
CA ALA A 3 -4.10 -4.33 -14.40
C ALA A 3 -4.53 -2.86 -14.27
N THR A 4 -5.79 -2.57 -14.59
CA THR A 4 -6.38 -1.25 -14.40
C THR A 4 -7.40 -1.38 -13.27
N LEU A 5 -7.18 -0.67 -12.17
CA LEU A 5 -8.11 -0.61 -11.04
C LEU A 5 -8.89 0.70 -11.14
N ASP A 6 -10.20 0.62 -11.31
CA ASP A 6 -11.07 1.79 -11.27
C ASP A 6 -11.37 2.19 -9.82
N LYS A 7 -11.58 3.49 -9.61
CA LYS A 7 -11.51 4.17 -8.31
C LYS A 7 -12.61 3.79 -7.29
N GLY A 8 -13.46 2.79 -7.55
CA GLY A 8 -14.70 2.64 -6.78
C GLY A 8 -15.22 1.24 -6.48
N THR A 9 -14.93 0.21 -7.30
CA THR A 9 -15.74 -1.03 -7.18
C THR A 9 -15.01 -2.33 -7.50
N THR A 10 -13.85 -2.27 -8.15
CA THR A 10 -13.14 -3.49 -8.52
C THR A 10 -12.08 -3.82 -7.49
N TRP A 11 -12.24 -4.98 -6.84
CA TRP A 11 -11.22 -5.58 -6.00
C TRP A 11 -10.28 -6.38 -6.90
N LEU A 12 -8.99 -6.14 -6.78
CA LEU A 12 -7.97 -6.97 -7.41
C LEU A 12 -7.31 -7.84 -6.35
N ASP A 13 -7.56 -9.14 -6.43
CA ASP A 13 -6.84 -10.11 -5.62
C ASP A 13 -5.37 -10.16 -6.05
N LEU A 14 -4.50 -9.64 -5.19
CA LEU A 14 -3.05 -9.72 -5.37
C LEU A 14 -2.60 -11.14 -5.05
N LYS A 15 -2.73 -12.06 -6.00
CA LYS A 15 -2.27 -13.45 -5.88
C LYS A 15 -0.74 -13.52 -5.86
N GLY A 16 -0.12 -13.13 -4.75
CA GLY A 16 1.32 -13.29 -4.46
C GLY A 16 2.29 -12.63 -5.44
N ASN A 17 1.81 -11.87 -6.42
CA ASN A 17 2.62 -11.24 -7.44
C ASN A 17 2.84 -9.77 -7.07
N ALA A 18 4.09 -9.31 -7.18
CA ALA A 18 4.42 -7.90 -7.05
C ALA A 18 3.75 -7.12 -8.19
N LEU A 19 2.79 -6.26 -7.86
CA LEU A 19 2.16 -5.36 -8.82
C LEU A 19 2.61 -3.92 -8.56
N PRO A 20 2.80 -3.10 -9.61
CA PRO A 20 3.05 -1.69 -9.44
C PRO A 20 1.84 -1.02 -8.76
N VAL A 21 2.12 -0.22 -7.73
CA VAL A 21 1.12 0.63 -7.06
C VAL A 21 1.16 2.01 -7.71
N PHE A 22 0.01 2.49 -8.20
CA PHE A 22 -0.10 3.78 -8.86
C PHE A 22 -0.59 4.86 -7.88
N SER A 23 -0.37 6.13 -8.21
CA SER A 23 -0.93 7.24 -7.43
C SER A 23 -2.46 7.15 -7.40
N GLY A 24 -3.05 7.33 -6.23
CA GLY A 24 -4.47 7.17 -5.96
C GLY A 24 -4.92 5.74 -5.66
N THR A 25 -4.03 4.74 -5.75
CA THR A 25 -4.35 3.36 -5.35
C THR A 25 -4.62 3.30 -3.85
N GLU A 26 -5.71 2.65 -3.47
CA GLU A 26 -6.03 2.35 -2.07
C GLU A 26 -5.95 0.85 -1.82
N VAL A 27 -5.30 0.47 -0.73
CA VAL A 27 -5.27 -0.91 -0.22
C VAL A 27 -6.11 -0.97 1.03
N ARG A 28 -7.12 -1.83 1.03
CA ARG A 28 -8.03 -2.05 2.15
C ARG A 28 -7.93 -3.48 2.64
N SER A 29 -7.91 -3.64 3.95
CA SER A 29 -8.02 -4.92 4.62
C SER A 29 -9.46 -5.14 5.10
N SER A 30 -9.91 -6.40 5.06
CA SER A 30 -11.22 -6.81 5.61
C SER A 30 -11.00 -7.52 6.95
N GLY A 31 -11.47 -8.75 7.12
CA GLY A 31 -11.23 -9.53 8.34
C GLY A 31 -9.77 -9.98 8.51
N GLY A 32 -8.99 -10.04 7.43
CA GLY A 32 -7.55 -10.34 7.45
C GLY A 32 -6.69 -9.10 7.29
N ALA A 33 -5.39 -9.20 7.54
CA ALA A 33 -4.42 -8.13 7.30
C ALA A 33 -3.87 -8.17 5.86
N ALA A 34 -3.35 -7.03 5.39
CA ALA A 34 -2.56 -6.96 4.17
C ALA A 34 -1.13 -6.52 4.51
N ALA A 35 -0.15 -7.08 3.79
CA ALA A 35 1.25 -6.69 3.91
C ALA A 35 1.75 -6.12 2.60
N ILE A 36 2.38 -4.96 2.66
CA ILE A 36 2.92 -4.25 1.51
C ILE A 36 4.41 -4.07 1.75
N GLU A 37 5.22 -4.65 0.88
CA GLU A 37 6.66 -4.46 0.88
C GLU A 37 7.02 -3.33 -0.08
N LEU A 38 7.82 -2.38 0.40
CA LEU A 38 8.31 -1.25 -0.38
C LEU A 38 9.67 -1.60 -0.99
N LYS A 39 10.08 -0.85 -2.01
CA LYS A 39 11.33 -1.12 -2.75
C LYS A 39 12.60 -1.01 -1.90
N ASP A 40 12.55 -0.26 -0.81
CA ASP A 40 13.65 -0.08 0.15
C ASP A 40 13.70 -1.20 1.21
N GLY A 41 12.82 -2.20 1.13
CA GLY A 41 12.67 -3.27 2.13
C GLY A 41 11.83 -2.88 3.34
N SER A 42 11.33 -1.64 3.41
CA SER A 42 10.35 -1.25 4.42
C SER A 42 9.04 -2.02 4.20
N ARG A 43 8.31 -2.29 5.29
CA ARG A 43 7.04 -3.01 5.25
C ARG A 43 5.93 -2.20 5.93
N ILE A 44 4.78 -2.19 5.29
CA ILE A 44 3.53 -1.65 5.82
C ILE A 44 2.57 -2.81 6.05
N GLU A 45 2.12 -2.97 7.28
CA GLU A 45 1.06 -3.92 7.62
C GLU A 45 -0.25 -3.16 7.83
N VAL A 46 -1.23 -3.41 6.96
CA VAL A 46 -2.59 -2.87 7.05
C VAL A 46 -3.41 -3.86 7.86
N LEU A 47 -3.63 -3.55 9.13
CA LEU A 47 -4.33 -4.41 10.08
C LEU A 47 -5.79 -4.59 9.68
N PRO A 48 -6.52 -5.61 10.16
CA PRO A 48 -7.93 -5.83 9.79
C PRO A 48 -8.78 -4.56 9.91
N PHE A 49 -9.69 -4.39 8.96
CA PHE A 49 -10.60 -3.24 8.84
C PHE A 49 -9.88 -1.89 8.79
N SER A 50 -8.82 -1.80 7.99
CA SER A 50 -8.01 -0.59 7.83
C SER A 50 -7.73 -0.32 6.36
N ALA A 51 -7.28 0.89 6.05
CA ALA A 51 -6.94 1.26 4.69
C ALA A 51 -5.80 2.28 4.62
N VAL A 52 -5.04 2.16 3.54
CA VAL A 52 -3.99 3.10 3.16
C VAL A 52 -4.13 3.50 1.70
N GLN A 53 -3.85 4.77 1.42
CA GLN A 53 -3.80 5.31 0.07
C GLN A 53 -2.36 5.68 -0.29
N PHE A 54 -1.98 5.30 -1.50
CA PHE A 54 -0.71 5.65 -2.11
C PHE A 54 -0.89 6.87 -2.99
N GLU A 55 0.00 7.83 -2.85
CA GLU A 55 0.08 9.02 -3.68
C GLU A 55 1.52 9.21 -4.17
N GLN A 56 1.66 9.91 -5.29
CA GLN A 56 2.95 10.48 -5.67
C GLN A 56 2.86 11.99 -5.52
N VAL A 57 3.71 12.56 -4.65
CA VAL A 57 3.81 14.00 -4.43
C VAL A 57 5.19 14.42 -4.88
N SER A 58 5.26 15.21 -5.96
CA SER A 58 6.54 15.70 -6.51
C SER A 58 7.56 14.59 -6.88
N GLY A 59 7.07 13.39 -7.20
CA GLY A 59 7.90 12.22 -7.52
C GLY A 59 8.20 11.31 -6.33
N ASP A 60 7.94 11.77 -5.11
CA ASP A 60 8.14 10.97 -3.90
C ASP A 60 6.88 10.14 -3.58
N PRO A 61 7.03 8.84 -3.29
CA PRO A 61 5.91 8.01 -2.86
C PRO A 61 5.47 8.43 -1.45
N ARG A 62 4.19 8.74 -1.30
CA ARG A 62 3.54 9.01 -0.03
C ARG A 62 2.52 7.93 0.27
N VAL A 63 2.46 7.50 1.53
CA VAL A 63 1.41 6.62 2.04
C VAL A 63 0.66 7.35 3.14
N SER A 64 -0.66 7.41 3.02
CA SER A 64 -1.55 8.00 4.01
C SER A 64 -2.49 6.93 4.54
N VAL A 65 -2.73 6.94 5.86
CA VAL A 65 -3.77 6.09 6.47
C VAL A 65 -5.11 6.79 6.26
N THR A 66 -6.05 6.15 5.56
CA THR A 66 -7.38 6.72 5.34
C THR A 66 -8.32 6.36 6.49
N TYR A 67 -8.22 5.14 7.02
CA TYR A 67 -8.86 4.74 8.28
C TYR A 67 -8.20 3.52 8.92
N GLY A 68 -8.51 3.26 10.19
CA GLY A 68 -8.08 2.07 10.91
C GLY A 68 -6.66 2.19 11.48
N ARG A 69 -5.90 1.09 11.44
CA ARG A 69 -4.59 0.96 12.05
C ARG A 69 -3.59 0.33 11.10
N VAL A 70 -2.35 0.77 11.20
CA VAL A 70 -1.24 0.25 10.42
C VAL A 70 0.01 0.13 11.28
N ASN A 71 0.85 -0.84 10.97
CA ASN A 71 2.21 -0.90 11.49
C ASN A 71 3.19 -0.55 10.37
N PHE A 72 4.14 0.34 10.67
CA PHE A 72 5.27 0.63 9.79
C PHE A 72 6.52 -0.02 10.37
N ASN A 73 7.14 -0.89 9.58
CA ASN A 73 8.49 -1.39 9.85
C ASN A 73 9.41 -0.81 8.77
N LEU A 74 10.08 0.29 9.10
CA LEU A 74 10.87 1.03 8.13
C LEU A 74 12.30 0.50 8.12
N HIS A 75 12.81 0.24 6.92
CA HIS A 75 14.22 -0.07 6.75
C HIS A 75 15.03 1.16 7.21
N PRO A 76 16.10 0.97 8.01
CA PRO A 76 16.93 2.09 8.44
C PRO A 76 17.45 2.83 7.21
N GLN A 77 17.12 4.12 7.09
CA GLN A 77 17.82 4.99 6.19
C GLN A 77 19.13 5.40 6.86
N SER A 78 20.25 5.01 6.25
CA SER A 78 21.55 5.59 6.59
C SER A 78 21.43 7.10 6.40
N LYS A 79 21.54 7.87 7.49
CA LYS A 79 21.64 9.32 7.39
C LYS A 79 22.87 9.63 6.53
N LEU A 80 22.64 10.25 5.36
CA LEU A 80 23.69 10.95 4.63
C LEU A 80 24.05 12.24 5.37
#